data_AF-A0A1B9M5I9-F1
#
_entry.id   AF-A0A1B9M5I9-F1
#
_cell.length_a   1.000
_cell.length_b   1.000
_cell.length_c   1.000
_cell.angle_alpha   90.00
_cell.angle_beta   90.00
_cell.angle_gamma   90.00
#
_symmetry.space_group_name_H-M   'P 1'
#
loop_
_entity.id
_entity.type
_entity.pdbx_description
1 polymer ?
#
loop_
_entity_poly.entity_id
_entity_poly.type
_entity_poly.pdbx_seq_one_letter_code
_entity_poly.pdbx_strand_id
1 'polypeptide(L)'
;MIENNEKGRAIRKYFIRCEEHLKEIAPTIQKKALNRLKARLKVADYSRPMCDALTEQRKALGKSANNTLFTNEFDMINRIVLGTTSSKYKKANNLTGNIRDHLNEFELNHIAYLENANITLIHIGYDYHHRKAS
;
A
#
# COMPACT_ATOMS: atom_id res chain seq x y z
N MET A 1 14.22 -8.96 7.57
CA MET A 1 15.66 -8.66 7.71
C MET A 1 16.42 -9.76 6.99
N ILE A 2 16.99 -9.51 5.80
CA ILE A 2 17.81 -10.51 5.10
C ILE A 2 19.07 -10.69 5.95
N GLU A 3 19.24 -11.89 6.50
CA GLU A 3 20.31 -12.24 7.42
C GLU A 3 21.67 -11.76 6.89
N ASN A 4 22.51 -11.22 7.78
CA ASN A 4 23.84 -10.72 7.46
C ASN A 4 24.86 -11.87 7.24
N ASN A 5 24.40 -12.93 6.58
CA ASN A 5 25.13 -14.13 6.22
C ASN A 5 25.77 -13.94 4.82
N GLU A 6 26.91 -14.59 4.59
CA GLU A 6 27.58 -14.66 3.29
C GLU A 6 26.62 -15.10 2.17
N LYS A 7 25.74 -16.08 2.45
CA LYS A 7 24.68 -16.50 1.53
C LYS A 7 23.73 -15.36 1.15
N GLY A 8 23.30 -14.54 2.13
CA GLY A 8 22.45 -13.37 1.89
C GLY A 8 23.16 -12.27 1.09
N ARG A 9 24.48 -12.10 1.27
CA ARG A 9 25.30 -11.21 0.42
C ARG A 9 25.39 -11.72 -1.02
N ALA A 10 25.63 -13.03 -1.22
CA ALA A 10 25.70 -13.63 -2.56
C ALA A 10 24.38 -13.48 -3.32
N ILE A 11 23.25 -13.77 -2.67
CA ILE A 11 21.91 -13.63 -3.27
C ILE A 11 21.63 -12.19 -3.69
N ARG A 12 21.93 -11.19 -2.83
CA ARG A 12 21.76 -9.77 -3.17
C ARG A 12 22.60 -9.38 -4.39
N LYS A 13 23.87 -9.80 -4.43
CA LYS A 13 24.76 -9.53 -5.59
C LYS A 13 24.22 -10.15 -6.87
N TYR A 14 23.68 -11.37 -6.81
CA TYR A 14 23.07 -12.01 -7.96
C TYR A 14 21.89 -11.20 -8.51
N PHE A 15 20.94 -10.79 -7.64
CA PHE A 15 19.79 -9.99 -8.08
C PHE A 15 20.18 -8.61 -8.62
N ILE A 16 21.20 -7.97 -8.05
CA ILE A 16 21.72 -6.69 -8.57
C ILE A 16 22.20 -6.88 -10.02
N ARG A 17 22.99 -7.92 -10.31
CA ARG A 17 23.45 -8.21 -11.67
C ARG A 17 22.30 -8.53 -12.63
N CYS A 18 21.30 -9.29 -12.17
CA CYS A 18 20.10 -9.54 -12.97
C CYS A 18 19.36 -8.23 -13.30
N GLU A 19 19.26 -7.31 -12.35
CA GLU A 19 18.63 -6.00 -12.58
C GLU A 19 19.45 -5.13 -13.54
N GLU A 20 20.78 -5.13 -13.43
CA GLU A 20 21.70 -4.45 -14.35
C GLU A 20 21.52 -4.97 -15.78
N HIS A 21 21.52 -6.29 -15.99
CA HIS A 21 21.27 -6.88 -17.30
C HIS A 21 19.86 -6.59 -17.83
N LEU A 22 18.84 -6.62 -16.96
CA LEU A 22 17.48 -6.27 -17.37
C LEU A 22 17.39 -4.81 -17.83
N LYS A 23 18.15 -3.91 -17.19
CA LYS A 23 18.24 -2.50 -17.58
C LYS A 23 18.88 -2.33 -18.96
N GLU A 24 19.88 -3.13 -19.30
CA GLU A 24 20.53 -3.11 -20.62
C GLU A 24 19.62 -3.69 -21.71
N ILE A 25 19.01 -4.86 -21.47
CA ILE A 25 18.22 -5.60 -22.46
C ILE A 25 16.83 -4.97 -22.66
N ALA A 26 16.19 -4.52 -21.57
CA ALA A 26 14.81 -4.04 -21.58
C ALA A 26 14.60 -2.86 -20.61
N PRO A 27 15.22 -1.68 -20.87
CA PRO A 27 15.21 -0.54 -19.96
C PRO A 27 13.80 -0.07 -19.59
N THR A 28 12.86 -0.11 -20.54
CA THR A 28 11.47 0.29 -20.29
C THR A 28 10.76 -0.66 -19.32
N ILE A 29 10.99 -1.97 -19.43
CA ILE A 29 10.40 -2.98 -18.55
C ILE A 29 11.01 -2.83 -17.14
N GLN A 30 12.33 -2.69 -17.06
CA GLN A 30 13.05 -2.47 -15.80
C GLN A 30 12.52 -1.22 -15.09
N LYS A 31 12.41 -0.08 -15.81
CA LYS A 31 11.92 1.18 -15.24
C LYS A 31 10.49 1.03 -14.71
N LYS A 32 9.60 0.39 -15.47
CA LYS A 32 8.22 0.13 -15.03
C LYS A 32 8.16 -0.74 -13.78
N ALA A 33 8.97 -1.80 -13.72
CA ALA A 33 9.03 -2.69 -12.57
C ALA A 33 9.58 -1.98 -11.32
N LEU A 34 10.66 -1.21 -11.47
CA LEU A 34 11.27 -0.43 -10.39
C LEU A 34 10.32 0.64 -9.85
N ASN A 35 9.65 1.37 -10.74
CA ASN A 35 8.66 2.36 -10.34
C ASN A 35 7.51 1.74 -9.56
N ARG A 36 7.00 0.60 -10.01
CA ARG A 36 5.96 -0.15 -9.30
C ARG A 36 6.44 -0.62 -7.92
N LEU A 37 7.69 -1.09 -7.81
CA LEU A 37 8.29 -1.45 -6.53
C LEU A 37 8.35 -0.25 -5.58
N LYS A 38 8.82 0.91 -6.06
CA LYS A 38 8.85 2.15 -5.26
C LYS A 38 7.47 2.55 -4.77
N ALA A 39 6.46 2.51 -5.64
CA ALA A 39 5.08 2.82 -5.26
C ALA A 39 4.55 1.84 -4.21
N ARG A 40 4.89 0.56 -4.32
CA ARG A 40 4.50 -0.48 -3.35
C ARG A 40 5.15 -0.28 -1.98
N LEU A 41 6.43 0.08 -1.95
CA LEU A 41 7.13 0.44 -0.70
C LEU A 41 6.48 1.66 -0.05
N LYS A 42 6.17 2.69 -0.85
CA LYS A 42 5.50 3.90 -0.37
C LYS A 42 4.13 3.60 0.27
N VAL A 43 3.34 2.69 -0.30
CA VAL A 43 2.09 2.23 0.33
C VAL A 43 2.37 1.54 1.67
N ALA A 44 3.39 0.69 1.75
CA ALA A 44 3.75 0.04 3.01
C ALA A 44 4.18 1.05 4.09
N ASP A 45 4.86 2.12 3.69
CA ASP A 45 5.31 3.20 4.59
C ASP A 45 4.14 3.93 5.27
N TYR A 46 2.95 4.01 4.64
CA TYR A 46 1.78 4.71 5.21
C TYR A 46 0.68 3.78 5.74
N SER A 47 0.56 2.57 5.21
CA SER A 47 -0.47 1.61 5.64
C SER A 47 -0.38 1.28 7.13
N ARG A 48 0.84 1.10 7.66
CA ARG A 48 1.03 0.78 9.07
C ARG A 48 0.77 2.01 9.97
N PRO A 49 1.38 3.19 9.72
CA PRO A 49 1.06 4.40 10.48
C PRO A 49 -0.43 4.78 10.47
N MET A 50 -1.16 4.54 9.37
CA MET A 50 -2.60 4.78 9.32
C MET A 50 -3.37 3.88 10.29
N CYS A 51 -3.03 2.60 10.38
CA CYS A 51 -3.61 1.69 11.37
C CYS A 51 -3.27 2.11 12.81
N ASP A 52 -2.05 2.61 13.04
CA ASP A 52 -1.62 3.09 14.35
C ASP A 52 -2.41 4.36 14.74
N ALA A 53 -2.57 5.34 13.84
CA ALA A 53 -3.38 6.54 14.05
C ALA A 53 -4.87 6.21 14.37
N LEU A 54 -5.46 5.23 13.66
CA LEU A 54 -6.81 4.74 13.96
C LEU A 54 -6.89 4.10 15.35
N THR A 55 -5.85 3.36 15.74
CA THR A 55 -5.79 2.70 17.05
C THR A 55 -5.70 3.74 18.16
N GLU A 56 -4.88 4.77 17.99
CA GLU A 56 -4.76 5.90 18.91
C GLU A 56 -6.08 6.66 19.04
N GLN A 57 -6.73 7.00 17.91
CA GLN A 57 -8.04 7.65 17.91
C GLN A 57 -9.07 6.81 18.67
N ARG A 58 -9.12 5.49 18.45
CA ARG A 58 -10.04 4.59 19.16
C ARG A 58 -9.77 4.56 20.65
N LYS A 59 -8.50 4.47 21.04
CA LYS A 59 -8.07 4.48 22.43
C LYS A 59 -8.48 5.78 23.13
N ALA A 60 -8.31 6.93 22.48
CA ALA A 60 -8.73 8.23 23.01
C ALA A 60 -10.25 8.30 23.25
N LEU A 61 -11.05 7.58 22.46
CA LEU A 61 -12.50 7.46 22.61
C LEU A 61 -12.93 6.35 23.60
N GLY A 62 -12.00 5.69 24.28
CA GLY A 62 -12.28 4.55 25.17
C GLY A 62 -12.79 3.30 24.44
N LYS A 63 -12.52 3.17 23.14
CA LYS A 63 -12.97 2.06 22.29
C LYS A 63 -11.78 1.20 21.86
N SER A 64 -12.05 -0.09 21.59
CA SER A 64 -11.05 -0.97 20.96
C SER A 64 -11.01 -0.80 19.44
N ALA A 65 -9.82 -0.97 18.86
CA ALA A 65 -9.65 -1.13 17.42
C ALA A 65 -9.83 -2.61 17.05
N ASN A 66 -10.58 -2.88 15.99
CA ASN A 66 -10.81 -4.25 15.50
C ASN A 66 -10.50 -4.35 13.99
N ASN A 67 -10.41 -5.58 13.47
CA ASN A 67 -10.06 -5.80 12.07
C ASN A 67 -11.06 -5.19 11.08
N THR A 68 -12.34 -5.10 11.47
CA THR A 68 -13.39 -4.48 10.65
C THR A 68 -13.12 -2.99 10.43
N LEU A 69 -12.64 -2.27 11.45
CA LEU A 69 -12.24 -0.86 11.34
C LEU A 69 -11.18 -0.67 10.25
N PHE A 70 -10.07 -1.41 10.32
CA PHE A 70 -8.99 -1.30 9.34
C PHE A 70 -9.45 -1.69 7.94
N THR A 71 -10.25 -2.76 7.84
CA THR A 71 -10.80 -3.22 6.55
C THR A 71 -11.68 -2.15 5.91
N ASN A 72 -12.54 -1.50 6.70
CA ASN A 72 -13.40 -0.42 6.21
C ASN A 72 -12.58 0.80 5.77
N GLU A 73 -11.49 1.12 6.47
CA GLU A 73 -10.60 2.22 6.09
C GLU A 73 -9.89 1.95 4.77
N PHE A 74 -9.30 0.77 4.61
CA PHE A 74 -8.67 0.38 3.36
C PHE A 74 -9.69 0.29 2.22
N ASP A 75 -10.89 -0.24 2.45
CA ASP A 75 -11.93 -0.29 1.41
C ASP A 75 -12.41 1.12 1.02
N MET A 76 -12.50 2.08 1.96
CA MET A 76 -12.78 3.48 1.64
C MET A 76 -11.76 4.05 0.66
N ILE A 77 -10.47 3.91 0.96
CA ILE A 77 -9.38 4.40 0.10
C ILE A 77 -9.39 3.68 -1.26
N ASN A 78 -9.56 2.35 -1.26
CA ASN A 78 -9.63 1.58 -2.50
C ASN A 78 -10.81 2.01 -3.37
N ARG A 79 -11.96 2.36 -2.79
CA ARG A 79 -13.13 2.85 -3.54
C ARG A 79 -12.88 4.19 -4.20
N ILE A 80 -12.12 5.08 -3.55
CA ILE A 80 -11.74 6.37 -4.13
C ILE A 80 -10.83 6.14 -5.34
N VAL A 81 -9.83 5.26 -5.20
CA VAL A 81 -8.85 5.02 -6.28
C VAL A 81 -9.41 4.18 -7.43
N LEU A 82 -10.17 3.13 -7.13
CA LEU A 82 -10.65 2.15 -8.12
C LEU A 82 -12.09 2.43 -8.60
N GLY A 83 -12.79 3.39 -7.98
CA GLY A 83 -14.22 3.66 -8.21
C GLY A 83 -15.17 2.56 -7.70
N THR A 84 -14.65 1.48 -7.12
CA THR A 84 -15.42 0.33 -6.63
C THR A 84 -14.71 -0.36 -5.47
N THR A 85 -15.38 -1.30 -4.81
CA THR A 85 -14.76 -2.05 -3.70
C THR A 85 -13.68 -2.99 -4.22
N SER A 86 -12.67 -3.26 -3.39
CA SER A 86 -11.58 -4.18 -3.75
C SER A 86 -12.09 -5.57 -4.12
N SER A 87 -13.17 -6.03 -3.48
CA SER A 87 -13.81 -7.31 -3.80
C SER A 87 -14.45 -7.30 -5.19
N LYS A 88 -15.20 -6.24 -5.55
CA LYS A 88 -15.82 -6.10 -6.87
C LYS A 88 -14.77 -5.97 -7.98
N TYR A 89 -13.73 -5.17 -7.75
CA TYR A 89 -12.63 -5.01 -8.71
C TYR A 89 -11.95 -6.34 -8.99
N LYS A 90 -11.62 -7.11 -7.94
CA LYS A 90 -11.03 -8.45 -8.08
C LYS A 90 -11.93 -9.41 -8.85
N LYS A 91 -13.24 -9.42 -8.53
CA LYS A 91 -14.22 -10.28 -9.23
C LYS A 91 -14.33 -9.92 -10.72
N ALA A 92 -14.38 -8.63 -11.05
CA ALA A 92 -14.50 -8.17 -12.45
C ALA A 92 -13.27 -8.54 -13.29
N ASN A 93 -12.08 -8.60 -12.68
CA ASN A 93 -10.81 -8.88 -13.35
C ASN A 93 -10.29 -10.31 -13.13
N ASN A 94 -11.08 -11.21 -12.51
CA ASN A 94 -10.68 -12.58 -12.17
C ASN A 94 -9.39 -12.67 -11.33
N LEU A 95 -9.20 -11.76 -10.38
CA LEU A 95 -7.99 -11.65 -9.55
C LEU A 95 -8.19 -12.31 -8.18
N THR A 96 -7.13 -12.94 -7.67
CA THR A 96 -7.07 -13.53 -6.32
C THR A 96 -6.00 -12.85 -5.46
N GLY A 97 -6.05 -13.03 -4.14
CA GLY A 97 -5.06 -12.46 -3.22
C GLY A 97 -5.27 -10.97 -2.89
N ASN A 98 -4.17 -10.28 -2.58
CA ASN A 98 -4.17 -8.88 -2.17
C ASN A 98 -4.35 -7.98 -3.41
N ILE A 99 -5.29 -7.03 -3.34
CA ILE A 99 -5.57 -6.12 -4.46
C ILE A 99 -4.33 -5.34 -4.90
N ARG A 100 -3.47 -4.91 -3.96
CA ARG A 100 -2.26 -4.13 -4.24
C ARG A 100 -1.23 -4.89 -5.07
N ASP A 101 -1.33 -6.22 -5.15
CA ASP A 101 -0.49 -7.06 -6.01
C ASP A 101 -0.86 -6.95 -7.49
N HIS A 102 -2.02 -6.36 -7.80
CA HIS A 102 -2.55 -6.23 -9.15
C HIS A 102 -2.62 -4.78 -9.63
N LEU A 103 -2.34 -3.82 -8.75
CA LEU A 103 -2.37 -2.40 -9.07
C LEU A 103 -1.10 -1.94 -9.78
N ASN A 104 -1.26 -0.93 -10.62
CA ASN A 104 -0.18 -0.23 -11.31
C ASN A 104 0.47 0.85 -10.41
N GLU A 105 1.55 1.46 -10.89
CA GLU A 105 2.29 2.51 -10.16
C GLU A 105 1.38 3.69 -9.76
N PHE A 106 0.55 4.16 -10.69
CA PHE A 106 -0.31 5.33 -10.48
C PHE A 106 -1.31 5.07 -9.36
N GLU A 107 -2.00 3.93 -9.41
CA GLU A 107 -2.98 3.51 -8.40
C GLU A 107 -2.32 3.34 -7.02
N LEU A 108 -1.15 2.69 -6.96
CA LEU A 108 -0.40 2.51 -5.70
C LEU A 108 0.03 3.85 -5.10
N ASN A 109 0.54 4.78 -5.93
CA ASN A 109 0.92 6.10 -5.47
C ASN A 109 -0.29 6.90 -4.96
N HIS A 110 -1.46 6.75 -5.60
CA HIS A 110 -2.70 7.38 -5.15
C HIS A 110 -3.18 6.81 -3.81
N ILE A 111 -3.10 5.49 -3.63
CA ILE A 111 -3.38 4.84 -2.34
C ILE A 111 -2.45 5.39 -1.26
N ALA A 112 -1.14 5.43 -1.51
CA ALA A 112 -0.17 5.94 -0.55
C ALA A 112 -0.44 7.41 -0.16
N TYR A 113 -0.79 8.24 -1.14
CA TYR A 113 -1.17 9.64 -0.92
C TYR A 113 -2.41 9.74 -0.01
N LEU A 114 -3.46 8.95 -0.31
CA LEU A 114 -4.70 8.96 0.47
C LEU A 114 -4.50 8.37 1.88
N GLU A 115 -3.66 7.34 2.05
CA GLU A 115 -3.31 6.81 3.37
C GLU A 115 -2.61 7.88 4.22
N ASN A 116 -1.68 8.64 3.64
CA ASN A 116 -1.01 9.74 4.32
C ASN A 116 -1.96 10.90 4.67
N ALA A 117 -2.83 11.30 3.73
CA ALA A 117 -3.85 12.31 3.98
C ALA A 117 -4.82 11.86 5.08
N ASN A 118 -5.22 10.60 5.07
CA ASN A 118 -6.14 10.03 6.03
C ASN A 118 -5.54 9.99 7.46
N ILE A 119 -4.25 9.71 7.60
CA ILE A 119 -3.54 9.87 8.89
C ILE A 119 -3.72 11.29 9.43
N THR A 120 -3.49 12.29 8.58
CA THR A 120 -3.64 13.70 8.97
C THR A 120 -5.06 14.01 9.41
N LEU A 121 -6.06 13.57 8.63
CA LEU A 121 -7.48 13.75 8.94
C LEU A 121 -7.90 13.09 10.26
N ILE A 122 -7.36 11.90 10.55
CA ILE A 122 -7.58 11.21 11.82
C ILE A 122 -7.00 12.03 12.99
N HIS A 123 -5.78 12.55 12.85
CA HIS A 123 -5.12 13.34 13.91
C HIS A 123 -5.84 14.66 14.21
N ILE A 124 -6.43 15.32 13.20
CA ILE A 124 -7.23 16.53 13.42
C ILE A 124 -8.66 16.23 13.92
N GLY A 125 -8.98 14.96 14.18
CA GLY A 125 -10.22 14.57 14.85
C GLY A 125 -11.42 14.33 13.93
N TYR A 126 -11.24 14.28 12.62
CA TYR A 126 -12.35 13.95 11.71
C TYR A 126 -12.77 12.50 11.94
N ASP A 127 -14.07 12.23 11.91
CA ASP A 127 -14.59 10.85 11.94
C ASP A 127 -14.61 10.21 10.55
N TYR A 128 -14.93 8.92 10.50
CA TYR A 128 -14.97 8.16 9.25
C TYR A 128 -15.93 8.74 8.20
N HIS A 129 -17.09 9.25 8.61
CA HIS A 129 -18.10 9.77 7.69
C HIS A 129 -17.65 11.07 7.06
N HIS A 130 -17.01 11.96 7.83
CA HIS A 130 -16.44 13.20 7.31
C HIS A 130 -15.32 12.91 6.30
N ARG A 131 -14.43 11.96 6.61
CA ARG A 131 -13.31 11.58 5.72
C ARG A 131 -13.78 10.89 4.44
N LYS A 132 -14.86 10.10 4.51
CA LYS A 132 -15.43 9.40 3.35
C LYS A 132 -16.17 10.31 2.37
N ALA A 133 -16.71 11.43 2.85
CA ALA A 133 -17.50 12.36 2.06
C ALA A 133 -16.67 13.45 1.36
N SER A 134 -15.39 13.58 1.73
CA SER A 134 -14.42 14.51 1.13
C SER A 134 -13.78 13.92 -0.11
#